data_AF-A0A9N8WE71-F1
#
_entry.id   AF-A0A9N8WE71-F1
#
_cell.length_a   1.000
_cell.length_b   1.000
_cell.length_c   1.000
_cell.angle_alpha   90.00
_cell.angle_beta   90.00
_cell.angle_gamma   90.00
#
_symmetry.space_group_name_H-M   'P 1'
#
loop_
_entity.id
_entity.type
_entity.pdbx_description
1 polymer ?
#
loop_
_entity_poly.entity_id
_entity_poly.type
_entity_poly.pdbx_seq_one_letter_code
_entity_poly.pdbx_strand_id
1 'polypeptide(L)'
;METATKALRLEFEQARTELECIEAKLEAEFKRMYEIERRATTNPYEVITRLKKLKQELETLKHDNELVTVAKQEFIHETEAQLAKNHDLLVDLQNKASIKRDPDLSHTLEKFTTLSGNWQNDIKASY
;
A
#
# COMPACT_ATOMS: atom_id res chain seq x y z
N MET A 1 -7.20 38.70 38.24
CA MET A 1 -6.68 37.51 37.53
C MET A 1 -7.01 37.54 36.04
N GLU A 2 -8.23 37.85 35.64
CA GLU A 2 -8.65 37.81 34.22
C GLU A 2 -7.88 38.76 33.28
N THR A 3 -7.45 39.93 33.77
CA THR A 3 -6.63 40.87 33.01
C THR A 3 -5.21 40.35 32.77
N ALA A 4 -4.62 39.68 33.77
CA ALA A 4 -3.27 39.11 33.67
C ALA A 4 -3.24 37.90 32.72
N THR A 5 -4.30 37.08 32.70
CA THR A 5 -4.41 35.95 31.75
C THR A 5 -4.64 36.42 30.31
N LYS A 6 -5.39 37.52 30.10
CA LYS A 6 -5.54 38.15 28.78
C LYS A 6 -4.22 38.73 28.26
N ALA A 7 -3.47 39.44 29.12
CA ALA A 7 -2.15 39.96 28.78
C ALA A 7 -1.17 38.83 28.41
N LEU A 8 -1.13 37.76 29.21
CA LEU A 8 -0.25 36.61 28.95
C LEU A 8 -0.58 35.91 27.62
N ARG A 9 -1.87 35.78 27.26
CA ARG A 9 -2.25 35.24 25.94
C ARG A 9 -1.77 36.11 24.78
N LEU A 10 -1.81 37.43 24.94
CA LEU A 10 -1.34 38.37 23.92
C LEU A 10 0.18 38.23 23.72
N GLU A 11 0.95 38.13 24.80
CA GLU A 11 2.40 37.90 24.75
C GLU A 11 2.74 36.57 24.08
N PHE A 12 1.99 35.50 24.36
CA PHE A 12 2.19 34.21 23.69
C PHE A 12 1.85 34.26 22.19
N GLU A 13 0.81 34.99 21.80
CA GLU A 13 0.48 35.19 20.38
C GLU A 13 1.53 36.03 19.65
N GLN A 14 2.07 37.05 20.30
CA GLN A 14 3.19 37.84 19.78
C GLN A 14 4.44 36.99 19.63
N ALA A 15 4.83 36.25 20.67
CA ALA A 15 5.97 35.33 20.62
C ALA A 15 5.80 34.26 19.53
N ARG A 16 4.57 33.73 19.33
CA ARG A 16 4.28 32.79 18.23
C ARG A 16 4.50 33.45 16.87
N THR A 17 3.96 34.66 16.68
CA THR A 17 4.11 35.41 15.43
C THR A 17 5.58 35.74 15.14
N GLU A 18 6.35 36.10 16.17
CA GLU A 18 7.79 36.33 16.06
C GLU A 18 8.54 35.06 15.67
N LEU A 19 8.21 33.92 16.27
CA LEU A 19 8.80 32.62 15.92
C LEU A 19 8.50 32.22 14.48
N GLU A 20 7.25 32.38 14.02
CA GLU A 20 6.86 32.13 12.62
C GLU A 20 7.63 33.06 11.66
N CYS A 21 7.85 34.32 12.04
CA CYS A 21 8.65 35.26 11.24
C CYS A 21 10.12 34.86 11.16
N ILE A 22 10.71 34.42 12.27
CA ILE A 22 12.09 33.92 12.34
C ILE A 22 12.24 32.66 11.47
N GLU A 23 11.30 31.71 11.58
CA GLU A 23 11.28 30.49 10.78
C GLU A 23 11.22 30.81 9.28
N ALA A 24 10.33 31.71 8.86
CA ALA A 24 10.21 32.12 7.47
C ALA A 24 11.50 32.78 6.92
N LYS A 25 12.17 33.62 7.73
CA LYS A 25 13.44 34.25 7.35
C LYS A 25 14.58 33.23 7.25
N LEU A 26 14.66 32.30 8.19
CA LEU A 26 15.66 31.23 8.18
C LEU A 26 15.49 30.34 6.94
N GLU A 27 14.26 29.94 6.62
CA GLU A 27 13.96 29.15 5.42
C GLU A 27 14.35 29.89 4.13
N ALA A 28 14.07 31.20 4.05
CA ALA A 28 14.43 32.03 2.91
C ALA A 28 15.96 32.15 2.72
N GLU A 29 16.71 32.42 3.80
CA GLU A 29 18.18 32.48 3.76
C GLU A 29 18.79 31.11 3.43
N PHE A 30 18.21 30.03 3.95
CA PHE A 30 18.67 28.67 3.68
C PHE A 30 18.51 28.30 2.19
N LYS A 31 17.34 28.60 1.61
CA LYS A 31 17.10 28.43 0.16
C LYS A 31 18.07 29.25 -0.67
N ARG A 32 18.24 30.54 -0.35
CA ARG A 32 19.19 31.43 -1.03
C ARG A 32 20.61 30.87 -1.01
N MET A 33 21.10 30.43 0.16
CA MET A 33 22.46 29.90 0.29
C MET A 33 22.68 28.64 -0.56
N TYR A 34 21.70 27.74 -0.64
CA TYR A 34 21.83 26.48 -1.38
C TYR A 34 21.54 26.60 -2.88
N GLU A 35 20.49 27.32 -3.26
CA GLU A 35 20.01 27.41 -4.64
C GLU A 35 20.76 28.48 -5.45
N ILE A 36 21.10 29.61 -4.82
CA ILE A 36 21.68 30.77 -5.53
C ILE A 36 23.20 30.79 -5.38
N GLU A 37 23.72 30.65 -4.15
CA GLU A 37 25.15 30.86 -3.88
C GLU A 37 25.99 29.59 -4.07
N ARG A 38 25.51 28.42 -3.61
CA ARG A 38 26.23 27.15 -3.74
C ARG A 38 25.99 26.41 -5.06
N ARG A 39 25.02 26.84 -5.88
CA ARG A 39 24.51 26.11 -7.05
C ARG A 39 24.31 24.62 -6.75
N ALA A 40 23.90 24.31 -5.52
CA ALA A 40 23.66 22.94 -5.13
C ALA A 40 22.40 22.48 -5.86
N THR A 41 22.49 21.37 -6.57
CA THR A 41 21.37 20.83 -7.36
C THR A 41 20.20 20.39 -6.48
N THR A 42 20.36 20.33 -5.15
CA THR A 42 19.30 19.92 -4.23
C THR A 42 19.49 20.48 -2.82
N ASN A 43 18.40 21.02 -2.25
CA ASN A 43 18.32 21.46 -0.86
C ASN A 43 18.19 20.23 0.09
N PRO A 44 19.08 20.04 1.08
CA PRO A 44 19.00 18.92 2.02
C PRO A 44 17.65 18.81 2.77
N TYR A 45 16.99 19.93 3.05
CA TYR A 45 15.69 19.94 3.72
C TYR A 45 14.58 19.36 2.83
N GLU A 46 14.61 19.69 1.54
CA GLU A 46 13.70 19.09 0.56
C GLU A 46 13.94 17.59 0.42
N VAL A 47 15.20 17.15 0.41
CA VAL A 47 15.56 15.73 0.36
C VAL A 47 15.00 15.00 1.58
N ILE A 48 15.21 15.54 2.78
CA ILE A 48 14.70 14.92 4.02
C ILE A 48 13.17 14.86 4.01
N THR A 49 12.51 15.93 3.56
CA THR A 49 11.04 15.97 3.47
C THR A 49 10.52 14.93 2.47
N ARG A 50 11.14 14.83 1.29
CA ARG A 50 10.81 13.81 0.28
C ARG A 50 11.07 12.40 0.80
N LEU A 51 12.19 12.17 1.50
CA LEU A 51 12.50 10.88 2.11
C LEU A 51 11.47 10.47 3.18
N LYS A 52 11.05 11.40 4.03
CA LYS A 52 9.99 11.15 5.02
C LYS A 52 8.68 10.75 4.34
N LYS A 53 8.29 11.47 3.28
CA LYS A 53 7.10 11.17 2.49
C LYS A 53 7.19 9.79 1.82
N LEU A 54 8.30 9.50 1.13
CA LEU A 54 8.53 8.21 0.48
C LEU A 54 8.52 7.06 1.48
N LYS A 55 9.11 7.25 2.67
CA LYS A 55 9.06 6.24 3.74
C LYS A 55 7.63 5.96 4.17
N GLN A 56 6.81 6.99 4.35
CA GLN A 56 5.41 6.83 4.71
C GLN A 56 4.62 6.12 3.60
N GLU A 57 4.79 6.54 2.34
CA GLU A 57 4.13 5.92 1.18
C GLU A 57 4.54 4.45 1.00
N LEU A 58 5.80 4.12 1.27
CA LEU A 58 6.31 2.75 1.19
C LEU A 58 5.70 1.84 2.26
N GLU A 59 5.49 2.34 3.48
CA GLU A 59 4.80 1.57 4.52
C GLU A 59 3.32 1.35 4.18
N THR A 60 2.64 2.37 3.62
CA THR A 60 1.27 2.19 3.09
C THR A 60 1.24 1.15 1.97
N LEU A 61 2.17 1.23 1.02
CA LEU A 61 2.21 0.30 -0.11
C LEU A 61 2.48 -1.14 0.33
N LYS A 62 3.32 -1.35 1.35
CA LYS A 62 3.52 -2.67 1.95
C LYS A 62 2.23 -3.21 2.54
N HIS A 63 1.52 -2.40 3.32
CA HIS A 63 0.26 -2.80 3.91
C HIS A 63 -0.79 -3.16 2.85
N ASP A 64 -0.94 -2.33 1.82
CA ASP A 64 -1.88 -2.61 0.72
C ASP A 64 -1.50 -3.90 -0.04
N ASN A 65 -0.20 -4.17 -0.22
CA ASN A 65 0.28 -5.40 -0.84
C ASN A 65 -0.04 -6.64 0.01
N GLU A 66 0.16 -6.57 1.33
CA GLU A 66 -0.22 -7.64 2.26
C GLU A 66 -1.73 -7.95 2.15
N LEU A 67 -2.57 -6.92 2.13
CA LEU A 67 -4.03 -7.09 1.99
C LEU A 67 -4.40 -7.76 0.66
N VAL A 68 -3.82 -7.31 -0.46
CA VAL A 68 -4.06 -7.91 -1.79
C VAL A 68 -3.57 -9.35 -1.84
N THR A 69 -2.44 -9.64 -1.19
CA THR A 69 -1.88 -10.99 -1.11
C THR A 69 -2.82 -11.93 -0.35
N VAL A 70 -3.34 -11.51 0.79
CA VAL A 70 -4.33 -12.28 1.57
C VAL A 70 -5.59 -12.51 0.73
N ALA A 71 -6.16 -11.45 0.14
CA ALA A 71 -7.35 -11.56 -0.69
C ALA A 71 -7.16 -12.51 -1.89
N LYS A 72 -5.97 -12.50 -2.51
CA LYS A 72 -5.62 -13.43 -3.60
C LYS A 72 -5.57 -14.88 -3.10
N GLN A 73 -5.01 -15.14 -1.92
CA GLN A 73 -4.98 -16.48 -1.34
C GLN A 73 -6.38 -16.99 -1.03
N GLU A 74 -7.23 -16.16 -0.42
CA GLU A 74 -8.62 -16.48 -0.12
C GLU A 74 -9.40 -16.81 -1.39
N PHE A 75 -9.26 -15.99 -2.44
CA PHE A 75 -9.91 -16.22 -3.73
C PHE A 75 -9.48 -17.55 -4.37
N ILE A 76 -8.18 -17.87 -4.35
CA ILE A 76 -7.67 -19.14 -4.88
C ILE A 76 -8.30 -20.30 -4.11
N HIS A 77 -8.28 -20.24 -2.78
CA HIS A 77 -8.81 -21.29 -1.92
C HIS A 77 -10.33 -21.50 -2.12
N GLU A 78 -11.10 -20.42 -2.18
CA GLU A 78 -12.55 -20.49 -2.43
C GLU A 78 -12.85 -21.08 -3.82
N THR A 79 -12.11 -20.65 -4.84
CA THR A 79 -12.28 -21.15 -6.20
C THR A 79 -11.90 -22.63 -6.31
N GLU A 80 -10.79 -23.06 -5.67
CA GLU A 80 -10.39 -24.47 -5.59
C GLU A 80 -11.46 -25.33 -4.91
N ALA A 81 -11.98 -24.89 -3.77
CA ALA A 81 -13.03 -25.58 -3.04
C ALA A 81 -14.33 -25.70 -3.87
N GLN A 82 -14.73 -24.62 -4.54
CA GLN A 82 -15.93 -24.61 -5.37
C GLN A 82 -15.77 -25.46 -6.63
N LEU A 83 -14.60 -25.45 -7.27
CA LEU A 83 -14.31 -26.29 -8.44
C LEU A 83 -14.33 -27.77 -8.06
N ALA A 84 -13.74 -28.16 -6.93
CA ALA A 84 -13.79 -29.54 -6.44
C ALA A 84 -15.24 -30.00 -6.22
N LYS A 85 -16.04 -29.19 -5.52
CA LYS A 85 -17.46 -29.48 -5.29
C LYS A 85 -18.26 -29.59 -6.60
N ASN A 86 -18.04 -28.67 -7.54
CA ASN A 86 -18.72 -28.69 -8.84
C ASN A 86 -18.32 -29.92 -9.66
N HIS A 87 -17.04 -30.28 -9.64
CA HIS A 87 -16.52 -31.47 -10.30
C HIS A 87 -17.17 -32.74 -9.76
N ASP A 88 -17.24 -32.91 -8.44
CA ASP A 88 -17.85 -34.09 -7.81
C ASP A 88 -19.35 -34.21 -8.15
N LEU A 89 -20.09 -33.10 -8.09
CA LEU A 89 -21.50 -33.07 -8.50
C LEU A 89 -21.69 -33.45 -9.97
N LEU A 90 -20.83 -32.95 -10.85
CA LEU A 90 -20.89 -33.23 -12.27
C LEU A 90 -20.60 -34.70 -12.57
N VAL A 91 -19.59 -35.28 -11.90
CA VAL A 91 -19.28 -36.71 -11.98
C VAL A 91 -20.47 -37.56 -11.53
N ASP A 92 -21.09 -37.22 -10.40
CA ASP A 92 -22.26 -37.92 -9.88
C ASP A 92 -23.44 -37.87 -10.85
N LEU A 93 -23.71 -36.71 -11.46
CA LEU A 93 -24.77 -36.54 -12.45
C LEU A 93 -24.48 -37.34 -13.73
N GLN A 94 -23.24 -37.32 -14.22
CA GLN A 94 -22.83 -38.09 -15.39
C GLN A 94 -22.96 -39.59 -15.15
N ASN A 95 -22.54 -40.08 -13.98
CA ASN A 95 -22.69 -41.47 -13.58
C ASN A 95 -24.17 -41.89 -13.53
N LYS A 96 -25.04 -41.05 -12.95
CA LYS A 96 -26.49 -41.30 -12.89
C LYS A 96 -27.15 -41.29 -14.28
N ALA A 97 -26.67 -40.44 -15.18
CA ALA A 97 -27.22 -40.30 -16.53
C ALA A 97 -26.55 -41.21 -17.58
N SER A 98 -25.56 -42.02 -17.21
CA SER A 98 -24.71 -42.80 -18.14
C SER A 98 -24.08 -41.96 -19.26
N ILE A 99 -23.77 -40.69 -18.97
CA ILE A 99 -23.14 -39.76 -19.92
C ILE A 99 -21.62 -39.91 -19.80
N LYS A 100 -20.92 -39.99 -20.95
CA LYS A 100 -19.45 -40.01 -20.97
C LYS A 100 -18.88 -38.67 -20.50
N ARG A 101 -17.78 -38.71 -19.74
CA ARG A 101 -17.03 -37.52 -19.32
C ARG A 101 -16.55 -36.71 -20.53
N ASP A 102 -16.70 -35.40 -20.43
CA ASP A 102 -16.17 -34.43 -21.38
C ASP A 102 -14.66 -34.22 -21.13
N PRO A 103 -13.78 -34.54 -22.10
CA PRO A 103 -12.34 -34.34 -21.97
C PRO A 103 -11.92 -32.87 -21.87
N ASP A 104 -12.70 -31.91 -22.41
CA ASP A 104 -12.36 -30.49 -22.35
C ASP A 104 -12.49 -29.91 -20.93
N LEU A 105 -13.37 -30.50 -20.12
CA LEU A 105 -13.53 -30.14 -18.72
C LEU A 105 -12.28 -30.49 -17.90
N SER A 106 -11.69 -31.66 -18.17
CA SER A 106 -10.47 -32.12 -17.51
C SER A 106 -9.28 -31.20 -17.79
N HIS A 107 -9.14 -30.75 -19.04
CA HIS A 107 -8.07 -29.85 -19.46
C HIS A 107 -8.23 -28.44 -18.87
N THR A 108 -9.46 -27.97 -18.68
CA THR A 108 -9.74 -26.67 -18.04
C THR A 108 -9.39 -26.68 -16.55
N LEU A 109 -9.70 -27.78 -15.85
CA LEU A 109 -9.32 -27.97 -14.44
C LEU A 109 -7.80 -28.00 -14.26
N GLU A 110 -7.10 -28.75 -15.12
CA GLU A 110 -5.63 -28.84 -15.10
C GLU A 110 -4.94 -27.47 -15.33
N LYS A 111 -5.47 -26.68 -16.28
CA LYS A 111 -5.02 -25.29 -16.50
C LYS A 111 -5.19 -24.42 -15.26
N PHE A 112 -6.35 -24.52 -14.60
CA PHE A 112 -6.61 -23.77 -13.37
C PHE A 112 -5.64 -24.19 -12.25
N THR A 113 -5.44 -25.49 -12.02
CA THR A 113 -4.49 -26.00 -11.02
C THR A 113 -3.05 -25.54 -11.30
N THR A 114 -2.65 -25.49 -12.57
CA THR A 114 -1.32 -24.99 -12.95
C THR A 114 -1.19 -23.50 -12.66
N LEU A 115 -2.22 -22.71 -13.00
CA LEU A 115 -2.25 -21.27 -12.73
C LEU A 115 -2.28 -20.96 -11.23
N SER A 116 -3.09 -21.67 -10.45
CA SER A 116 -3.17 -21.49 -8.99
C SER A 116 -1.85 -21.86 -8.31
N GLY A 117 -1.21 -22.96 -8.74
CA GLY A 117 0.12 -23.35 -8.27
C GLY A 117 1.20 -22.30 -8.55
N ASN A 118 1.22 -21.73 -9.75
CA ASN A 118 2.15 -20.64 -10.09
C ASN A 118 1.92 -19.42 -9.20
N TRP A 119 0.66 -19.03 -8.99
CA TRP A 119 0.32 -17.91 -8.13
C TRP A 119 0.67 -18.13 -6.65
N GLN A 120 0.53 -19.36 -6.15
CA GLN A 120 0.97 -19.71 -4.80
C GLN A 120 2.49 -19.64 -4.65
N ASN A 121 3.25 -20.00 -5.70
CA ASN A 121 4.70 -19.87 -5.72
C ASN A 121 5.15 -18.41 -5.73
N ASP A 122 4.50 -17.55 -6.52
CA ASP A 122 4.79 -16.11 -6.56
C ASP A 122 4.59 -15.45 -5.18
N ILE A 123 3.53 -15.85 -4.48
CA ILE A 123 3.25 -15.35 -3.13
C ILE A 123 4.32 -15.81 -2.14
N LYS A 124 4.78 -17.07 -2.21
CA LYS A 124 5.87 -17.57 -1.36
C LYS A 124 7.22 -16.91 -1.65
N ALA A 125 7.47 -16.52 -2.90
CA ALA A 125 8.70 -15.84 -3.31
C ALA A 125 8.72 -14.34 -2.93
N SER A 126 7.59 -13.79 -2.49
CA SER A 126 7.45 -12.38 -2.07
C SER A 126 7.75 -12.15 -0.57
N TYR A 127 8.06 -13.23 0.18
CA TYR A 127 8.52 -13.21 1.58
C TYR A 127 10.02 -13.53 1.67
#